data_AF-A0A424HBR0-F1
#
_entry.id   AF-A0A424HBR0-F1
#
_cell.length_a   1.000
_cell.length_b   1.000
_cell.length_c   1.000
_cell.angle_alpha   90.00
_cell.angle_beta   90.00
_cell.angle_gamma   90.00
#
_symmetry.space_group_name_H-M   'P 1'
#
loop_
_entity.id
_entity.type
_entity.pdbx_description
1 polymer ?
#
loop_
_entity_poly.entity_id
_entity_poly.type
_entity_poly.pdbx_seq_one_letter_code
_entity_poly.pdbx_strand_id
1 'polypeptide(L)'
;MNDMSKVPKYNVLNLFQRGEFKSHAGLSLKWKIECDALTFEDWECLALMMIERGGPCRGAYGIPRGGLPLAEVINMNHSTKDPKDPLWIVDDVYTTGKSFVEFEKEMFPDLPISVIKKWCVFARQTPDLMHGVKALFTMGI
;
A
#
# COMPACT_ATOMS: atom_id res chain seq x y z
N MET A 1 15.59 -34.70 -21.46
CA MET A 1 14.90 -33.92 -20.41
C MET A 1 15.97 -33.38 -19.49
N ASN A 2 16.14 -32.07 -19.41
CA ASN A 2 17.14 -31.48 -18.52
C ASN A 2 16.70 -31.67 -17.07
N ASP A 3 17.63 -32.14 -16.24
CA ASP A 3 17.46 -32.35 -14.82
C ASP A 3 17.26 -31.00 -14.11
N MET A 4 16.00 -30.67 -13.83
CA MET A 4 15.60 -29.42 -13.16
C MET A 4 15.97 -29.39 -11.67
N SER A 5 16.56 -30.45 -11.11
CA SER A 5 16.96 -30.49 -9.69
C SER A 5 18.19 -29.62 -9.37
N LYS A 6 18.89 -29.11 -10.40
CA LYS A 6 20.12 -28.31 -10.27
C LYS A 6 19.92 -26.80 -10.45
N VAL A 7 18.70 -26.34 -10.72
CA VAL A 7 18.40 -24.91 -10.76
C VAL A 7 18.31 -24.41 -9.30
N PRO A 8 19.11 -23.42 -8.88
CA PRO A 8 18.96 -22.84 -7.55
C PRO A 8 17.51 -22.41 -7.36
N LYS A 9 16.84 -23.01 -6.37
CA LYS A 9 15.51 -22.59 -5.95
C LYS A 9 15.67 -21.23 -5.25
N TYR A 10 15.70 -20.17 -6.03
CA TYR A 10 15.38 -18.85 -5.48
C TYR A 10 13.98 -18.98 -4.87
N ASN A 11 13.84 -18.64 -3.59
CA ASN A 11 12.53 -18.55 -2.94
C ASN A 11 11.77 -17.39 -3.61
N VAL A 12 11.11 -17.68 -4.73
CA VAL A 12 10.18 -16.74 -5.35
C VAL A 12 9.01 -16.59 -4.39
N LEU A 13 8.95 -15.46 -3.70
CA LEU A 13 7.81 -15.08 -2.89
C LEU A 13 6.63 -14.85 -3.84
N ASN A 14 5.50 -15.50 -3.57
CA ASN A 14 4.28 -15.24 -4.32
C ASN A 14 3.51 -14.12 -3.63
N LEU A 15 2.96 -13.19 -4.42
CA LEU A 15 2.11 -12.09 -3.94
C LEU A 15 0.89 -12.61 -3.17
N PHE A 16 0.24 -13.66 -3.67
CA PHE A 16 -0.85 -14.32 -2.97
C PHE A 16 -0.36 -15.63 -2.36
N GLN A 17 -0.46 -15.75 -1.04
CA GLN A 17 -0.04 -16.95 -0.32
C GLN A 17 -1.23 -17.60 0.36
N ARG A 18 -1.37 -18.92 0.16
CA ARG A 18 -2.31 -19.78 0.90
C ARG A 18 -1.60 -20.38 2.11
N GLY A 19 -2.26 -20.36 3.27
CA GLY A 19 -1.69 -20.89 4.52
C GLY A 19 -2.46 -20.38 5.73
N GLU A 20 -2.04 -20.80 6.92
CA GLU A 20 -2.61 -20.29 8.18
C GLU A 20 -1.73 -19.13 8.68
N PHE A 21 -2.27 -17.91 8.64
CA PHE A 21 -1.59 -16.71 9.09
C PHE A 21 -2.35 -16.06 10.24
N LYS A 22 -1.65 -15.30 11.07
CA LYS A 22 -2.28 -14.37 12.02
C LYS A 22 -2.08 -12.94 11.51
N SER A 23 -3.18 -12.21 11.35
CA SER A 23 -3.14 -10.78 11.05
C SER A 23 -2.52 -9.99 12.21
N HIS A 24 -2.14 -8.73 11.96
CA HIS A 24 -1.69 -7.83 13.03
C HIS A 24 -2.76 -7.66 14.14
N ALA A 25 -4.04 -7.76 13.79
CA ALA A 25 -5.17 -7.74 14.72
C ALA A 25 -5.48 -9.10 15.39
N GLY A 26 -4.64 -10.13 15.17
CA GLY A 26 -4.80 -11.46 15.77
C GLY A 26 -5.78 -12.40 15.06
N LEU A 27 -6.47 -11.94 14.01
CA LEU A 27 -7.39 -12.78 13.22
C LEU A 27 -6.65 -13.87 12.45
N SER A 28 -7.19 -15.09 12.45
CA SER A 28 -6.71 -16.18 11.59
C SER A 28 -7.10 -15.94 10.14
N LEU A 29 -6.12 -15.97 9.24
CA LEU A 29 -6.30 -15.79 7.80
C LEU A 29 -5.84 -17.04 7.06
N LYS A 30 -6.66 -17.52 6.13
CA LYS A 30 -6.32 -18.65 5.24
C LYS A 30 -5.45 -18.26 4.04
N TRP A 31 -5.28 -16.95 3.85
CA TRP A 31 -4.45 -16.37 2.81
C TRP A 31 -4.02 -14.94 3.17
N LYS A 32 -2.88 -14.52 2.63
CA LYS A 32 -2.37 -13.15 2.74
C LYS A 32 -1.91 -12.61 1.38
N ILE A 33 -1.79 -11.29 1.32
CA ILE A 33 -1.10 -10.57 0.26
C ILE A 33 0.29 -10.26 0.81
N GLU A 34 1.33 -10.80 0.20
CA GLU A 34 2.73 -10.58 0.55
C GLU A 34 3.34 -9.57 -0.42
N CYS A 35 3.28 -8.30 -0.07
CA CYS A 35 3.78 -7.23 -0.94
C CYS A 35 5.31 -7.20 -1.04
N ASP A 36 6.03 -7.94 -0.18
CA ASP A 36 7.47 -8.23 -0.34
C ASP A 36 7.76 -9.02 -1.63
N ALA A 37 6.73 -9.61 -2.27
CA ALA A 37 6.84 -10.24 -3.58
C ALA A 37 6.85 -9.24 -4.75
N LEU A 38 6.46 -7.97 -4.52
CA LEU A 38 6.41 -6.95 -5.56
C LEU A 38 7.81 -6.40 -5.86
N THR A 39 8.14 -6.35 -7.14
CA THR A 39 9.37 -5.74 -7.64
C THR A 39 9.26 -4.21 -7.65
N PHE A 40 10.39 -3.52 -7.85
CA PHE A 40 10.38 -2.06 -8.01
C PHE A 40 9.50 -1.64 -9.21
N GLU A 41 9.58 -2.36 -10.31
CA GLU A 41 8.79 -2.13 -11.52
C GLU A 41 7.29 -2.33 -11.28
N ASP A 42 6.91 -3.30 -10.43
CA ASP A 42 5.52 -3.45 -9.99
C ASP A 42 5.08 -2.20 -9.19
N TRP A 43 5.90 -1.72 -8.26
CA TRP A 43 5.60 -0.52 -7.47
C TRP A 43 5.47 0.73 -8.34
N GLU A 44 6.34 0.92 -9.33
CA GLU A 44 6.24 2.03 -10.30
C GLU A 44 4.91 1.98 -11.07
N CYS A 45 4.52 0.80 -11.56
CA CYS A 45 3.27 0.61 -12.28
C CYS A 45 2.05 0.91 -11.38
N LEU A 46 2.05 0.39 -10.15
CA LEU A 46 0.99 0.63 -9.17
C LEU A 46 0.90 2.12 -8.80
N ALA A 47 2.03 2.79 -8.62
CA ALA A 47 2.08 4.23 -8.34
C ALA A 47 1.46 5.04 -9.49
N LEU A 48 1.82 4.73 -10.74
CA LEU A 48 1.22 5.36 -11.93
C LEU A 48 -0.30 5.22 -11.92
N MET A 49 -0.81 3.99 -11.75
CA MET A 49 -2.25 3.71 -11.71
C MET A 49 -2.96 4.49 -10.60
N MET A 50 -2.33 4.62 -9.44
CA MET A 50 -2.88 5.38 -8.32
C MET A 50 -2.90 6.88 -8.59
N ILE A 51 -1.84 7.44 -9.18
CA ILE A 51 -1.75 8.86 -9.54
C ILE A 51 -2.80 9.23 -10.61
N GLU A 52 -3.00 8.40 -11.63
CA GLU A 52 -4.03 8.60 -12.65
C GLU A 52 -5.45 8.71 -12.04
N ARG A 53 -5.74 7.91 -11.00
CA ARG A 53 -7.04 7.90 -10.32
C ARG A 53 -7.16 8.94 -9.21
N GLY A 54 -6.05 9.24 -8.54
CA GLY A 54 -5.99 10.09 -7.35
C GLY A 54 -5.67 11.55 -7.62
N GLY A 55 -5.15 11.86 -8.81
CA GLY A 55 -4.69 13.20 -9.19
C GLY A 55 -3.32 13.54 -8.60
N PRO A 56 -2.96 14.84 -8.53
CA PRO A 56 -1.63 15.25 -8.13
C PRO A 56 -1.32 14.88 -6.67
N CYS A 57 -0.05 14.63 -6.42
CA CYS A 57 0.52 14.31 -5.13
C CYS A 57 1.71 15.24 -4.88
N ARG A 58 1.63 16.10 -3.85
CA ARG A 58 2.76 16.94 -3.45
C ARG A 58 3.92 16.07 -2.98
N GLY A 59 3.63 15.05 -2.18
CA GLY A 59 4.57 14.09 -1.63
C GLY A 59 3.83 13.00 -0.85
N ALA A 60 4.40 11.81 -0.83
CA ALA A 60 3.82 10.62 -0.21
C ALA A 60 4.58 10.21 1.06
N TYR A 61 3.82 9.74 2.05
CA TYR A 61 4.32 9.19 3.30
C TYR A 61 3.79 7.77 3.47
N GLY A 62 4.72 6.82 3.51
CA GLY A 62 4.40 5.40 3.63
C GLY A 62 4.22 5.01 5.08
N ILE A 63 3.13 4.30 5.39
CA ILE A 63 2.93 3.67 6.70
C ILE A 63 3.96 2.54 6.85
N PRO A 64 4.83 2.57 7.87
CA PRO A 64 5.86 1.55 8.00
C PRO A 64 5.27 0.16 8.34
N ARG A 65 5.77 -0.91 7.73
CA ARG A 65 6.80 -0.95 6.66
C ARG A 65 6.21 -1.06 5.25
N GLY A 66 4.98 -1.57 5.13
CA GLY A 66 4.37 -1.96 3.85
C GLY A 66 4.21 -0.78 2.88
N GLY A 67 3.86 0.41 3.37
CA GLY A 67 3.71 1.60 2.54
C GLY A 67 5.01 2.27 2.08
N LEU A 68 6.18 1.87 2.61
CA LEU A 68 7.44 2.57 2.32
C LEU A 68 7.88 2.46 0.85
N PRO A 69 7.89 1.27 0.21
CA PRO A 69 8.27 1.16 -1.19
C PRO A 69 7.36 1.99 -2.10
N LEU A 70 6.05 2.01 -1.83
CA LEU A 70 5.09 2.82 -2.59
C LEU A 70 5.34 4.33 -2.44
N ALA A 71 5.61 4.79 -1.21
CA ALA A 71 5.93 6.19 -0.98
C ALA A 71 7.22 6.61 -1.68
N GLU A 72 8.24 5.75 -1.68
CA GLU A 72 9.50 5.97 -2.37
C GLU A 72 9.29 6.19 -3.87
N VAL A 73 8.63 5.27 -4.57
CA VAL A 73 8.39 5.40 -6.02
C VAL A 73 7.51 6.61 -6.36
N ILE A 74 6.49 6.92 -5.56
CA ILE A 74 5.65 8.12 -5.78
C ILE A 74 6.50 9.39 -5.66
N ASN A 75 7.35 9.48 -4.64
CA ASN A 75 8.19 10.66 -4.43
C ASN A 75 9.28 10.82 -5.49
N MET A 76 9.84 9.71 -6.00
CA MET A 76 10.84 9.73 -7.06
C MET A 76 10.25 10.17 -8.40
N ASN A 77 9.09 9.63 -8.76
CA ASN A 77 8.60 9.67 -10.14
C ASN A 77 7.37 10.57 -10.35
N HIS A 78 6.58 10.86 -9.29
CA HIS A 78 5.26 11.48 -9.44
C HIS A 78 4.99 12.67 -8.52
N SER A 79 5.86 12.93 -7.53
CA SER A 79 5.71 14.07 -6.62
C SER A 79 5.81 15.40 -7.36
N THR A 80 4.78 16.24 -7.25
CA THR A 80 4.73 17.57 -7.87
C THR A 80 5.54 18.60 -7.09
N LYS A 81 5.74 18.37 -5.78
CA LYS A 81 6.35 19.30 -4.82
C LYS A 81 5.61 20.65 -4.70
N ASP A 82 4.44 20.80 -5.32
CA ASP A 82 3.65 22.04 -5.26
C ASP A 82 2.89 22.11 -3.92
N PRO A 83 3.06 23.18 -3.11
CA PRO A 83 2.34 23.37 -1.87
C PRO A 83 0.81 23.54 -2.01
N LYS A 84 0.27 23.62 -3.22
CA LYS A 84 -1.17 23.59 -3.49
C LYS A 84 -1.72 22.18 -3.64
N ASP A 85 -0.87 21.21 -3.98
CA ASP A 85 -1.27 19.82 -4.14
C ASP A 85 -1.35 19.10 -2.79
N PRO A 86 -2.19 18.06 -2.65
CA PRO A 86 -2.37 17.35 -1.39
C PRO A 86 -1.17 16.46 -1.07
N LEU A 87 -0.92 16.24 0.22
CA LEU A 87 -0.05 15.18 0.69
C LEU A 87 -0.77 13.83 0.62
N TRP A 88 -0.02 12.75 0.42
CA TRP A 88 -0.58 11.40 0.40
C TRP A 88 -0.04 10.58 1.57
N ILE A 89 -0.91 9.92 2.31
CA ILE A 89 -0.55 8.80 3.20
C ILE A 89 -0.86 7.52 2.44
N VAL A 90 0.13 6.63 2.33
CA VAL A 90 0.01 5.41 1.53
C VAL A 90 0.38 4.16 2.33
N ASP A 91 -0.29 3.06 2.02
CA ASP A 91 0.01 1.73 2.55
C ASP A 91 -0.14 0.66 1.47
N ASP A 92 0.45 -0.51 1.67
CA ASP A 92 0.31 -1.61 0.72
C ASP A 92 -1.05 -2.31 0.87
N VAL A 93 -1.45 -2.63 2.11
CA VAL A 93 -2.66 -3.41 2.40
C VAL A 93 -3.52 -2.75 3.47
N TYR A 94 -4.72 -2.32 3.10
CA TYR A 94 -5.76 -1.93 4.05
C TYR A 94 -6.47 -3.17 4.63
N THR A 95 -6.55 -3.23 5.95
CA THR A 95 -7.29 -4.25 6.70
C THR A 95 -8.45 -3.64 7.49
N THR A 96 -8.18 -3.11 8.68
CA THR A 96 -9.17 -2.43 9.53
C THR A 96 -9.12 -0.91 9.38
N GLY A 97 -8.04 -0.37 8.81
CA GLY A 97 -7.81 1.08 8.67
C GLY A 97 -7.20 1.76 9.88
N LYS A 98 -7.01 1.04 10.99
CA LYS A 98 -6.43 1.58 12.23
C LYS A 98 -5.05 2.22 12.00
N SER A 99 -4.20 1.60 11.18
CA SER A 99 -2.87 2.12 10.85
C SER A 99 -2.92 3.52 10.22
N PHE A 100 -3.87 3.77 9.30
CA PHE A 100 -4.03 5.09 8.69
C PHE A 100 -4.45 6.17 9.69
N VAL A 101 -5.35 5.84 10.61
CA VAL A 101 -5.83 6.78 11.63
C VAL A 101 -4.71 7.13 12.61
N GLU A 102 -3.98 6.13 13.09
CA GLU A 102 -2.86 6.33 14.01
C GLU A 102 -1.73 7.11 13.33
N PHE A 103 -1.35 6.72 12.11
CA PHE A 103 -0.27 7.39 11.38
C PHE A 103 -0.59 8.84 11.03
N GLU A 104 -1.81 9.15 10.58
CA GLU A 104 -2.23 10.54 10.34
C GLU A 104 -2.16 11.38 11.61
N LYS A 105 -2.69 10.86 12.72
CA LYS A 105 -2.70 11.57 14.00
C LYS A 105 -1.30 11.83 14.54
N GLU A 106 -0.38 10.88 14.38
CA GLU A 106 0.99 10.99 14.86
C GLU A 106 1.84 11.91 13.98
N MET A 107 1.74 11.77 12.66
CA MET A 107 2.60 12.50 11.72
C MET A 107 2.07 13.88 11.33
N PHE A 108 0.75 14.07 11.40
CA PHE A 108 0.08 15.26 10.89
C PHE A 108 -1.04 15.77 11.83
N PRO A 109 -0.77 15.95 13.14
CA PRO A 109 -1.79 16.26 14.13
C PRO A 109 -2.57 17.57 13.87
N ASP A 110 -1.93 18.54 13.23
CA ASP A 110 -2.47 19.89 13.04
C ASP A 110 -2.87 20.18 11.58
N LEU A 111 -2.70 19.23 10.67
CA LEU A 111 -3.05 19.41 9.26
C LEU A 111 -4.54 19.18 9.04
N PRO A 112 -5.24 20.08 8.33
CA PRO A 112 -6.62 19.84 7.95
C PRO A 112 -6.77 18.55 7.14
N ILE A 113 -7.80 17.76 7.43
CA ILE A 113 -8.10 16.52 6.68
C ILE A 113 -8.21 16.79 5.16
N SER A 114 -8.65 17.99 4.76
CA SER A 114 -8.79 18.37 3.35
C SER A 114 -7.47 18.42 2.57
N VAL A 115 -6.31 18.46 3.23
CA VAL A 115 -5.01 18.52 2.55
C VAL A 115 -4.29 17.16 2.47
N ILE A 116 -4.87 16.11 3.07
CA ILE A 116 -4.32 14.75 3.06
C ILE A 116 -5.24 13.82 2.28
N LYS A 117 -4.67 13.07 1.34
CA LYS A 117 -5.32 11.92 0.68
C LYS A 117 -4.75 10.64 1.27
N LYS A 118 -5.61 9.66 1.54
CA LYS A 118 -5.17 8.35 2.05
C LYS A 118 -5.47 7.27 1.01
N TRP A 119 -4.47 6.47 0.68
CA TRP A 119 -4.60 5.43 -0.33
C TRP A 119 -3.91 4.13 0.08
N CYS A 120 -4.45 3.01 -0.38
CA CYS A 120 -3.77 1.72 -0.33
C CYS A 120 -3.79 1.02 -1.70
N VAL A 121 -2.87 0.09 -1.92
CA VAL A 121 -2.91 -0.76 -3.11
C VAL A 121 -4.05 -1.75 -3.02
N PHE A 122 -4.04 -2.60 -1.99
CA PHE A 122 -5.03 -3.65 -1.79
C PHE A 122 -5.84 -3.40 -0.53
N ALA A 123 -7.16 -3.43 -0.64
CA ALA A 123 -8.05 -3.45 0.52
C ALA A 123 -8.67 -4.84 0.66
N ARG A 124 -8.51 -5.48 1.83
CA ARG A 124 -9.10 -6.80 2.09
C ARG A 124 -10.63 -6.78 2.12
N GLN A 125 -11.20 -5.62 2.41
CA GLN A 125 -12.63 -5.32 2.45
C GLN A 125 -12.82 -3.87 2.01
N THR A 126 -14.04 -3.47 1.69
CA THR A 126 -14.35 -2.06 1.44
C THR A 126 -13.87 -1.20 2.62
N PRO A 127 -12.99 -0.19 2.38
CA PRO A 127 -12.55 0.71 3.43
C PRO A 127 -13.71 1.42 4.10
N ASP A 128 -13.60 1.62 5.42
CA ASP A 128 -14.60 2.38 6.16
C ASP A 128 -14.58 3.84 5.69
N LEU A 129 -15.76 4.38 5.37
CA LEU A 129 -15.92 5.76 4.92
C LEU A 129 -15.32 6.77 5.92
N MET A 130 -15.37 6.47 7.21
CA MET A 130 -14.83 7.33 8.27
C MET A 130 -13.31 7.43 8.24
N HIS A 131 -12.60 6.44 7.68
CA HIS A 131 -11.14 6.51 7.56
C HIS A 131 -10.69 7.35 6.37
N GLY A 132 -11.57 7.60 5.38
CA GLY A 132 -11.25 8.38 4.18
C GLY A 132 -10.20 7.73 3.27
N VAL A 133 -10.03 6.40 3.36
CA VAL A 133 -9.02 5.66 2.59
C VAL A 133 -9.61 5.18 1.26
N LYS A 134 -8.90 5.42 0.16
CA LYS A 134 -9.19 4.84 -1.15
C LYS A 134 -8.31 3.62 -1.41
N ALA A 135 -8.79 2.69 -2.22
CA ALA A 135 -8.04 1.50 -2.59
C ALA A 135 -7.90 1.41 -4.12
N LEU A 136 -6.73 0.97 -4.61
CA LEU A 136 -6.57 0.66 -6.03
C LEU A 136 -7.34 -0.61 -6.41
N PHE A 137 -7.28 -1.62 -5.54
CA PHE A 137 -7.99 -2.89 -5.64
C PHE A 137 -8.70 -3.23 -4.33
N THR A 138 -10.01 -3.47 -4.39
CA THR A 138 -10.80 -3.97 -3.24
C THR A 138 -11.11 -5.44 -3.46
N MET A 139 -10.66 -6.30 -2.54
CA MET A 139 -10.73 -7.76 -2.67
C MET A 139 -12.04 -8.35 -2.13
N GLY A 140 -12.63 -7.71 -1.11
CA GLY A 140 -13.91 -8.08 -0.53
C GLY A 140 -15.02 -7.11 -0.97
N ILE A 141 -16.27 -7.55 -0.86
CA ILE A 141 -17.44 -6.66 -0.97
C ILE A 141 -17.60 -5.93 0.36
#